data_AF-A0A8H6JCV1-F1
#
_entry.id   AF-A0A8H6JCV1-F1
#
_cell.length_a   1.000
_cell.length_b   1.000
_cell.length_c   1.000
_cell.angle_alpha   90.00
_cell.angle_beta   90.00
_cell.angle_gamma   90.00
#
_symmetry.space_group_name_H-M   'P 1'
#
loop_
_entity.id
_entity.type
_entity.pdbx_description
1 polymer ?
#
loop_
_entity_poly.entity_id
_entity_poly.type
_entity_poly.pdbx_seq_one_letter_code
_entity_poly.pdbx_strand_id
1 'polypeptide(L)'
;MSSRRWVWETTPDGRHQFVKIKRSRSHHHHGRHHHHDQHRCCRDDCCHIGKDEWNDLVERERKLREVNDGLARENHALKCDFQAAEAEARRLGGIVPLLHAENKALREENASLRCTIENAGGHAGKYHREIEKLRSRLQRVEKERDALLARVKELSRHCVPDRVDELRRIIAAWERKFDVVDDHNKRLRRDIEDQRCIIREQNERIFAYEKILRRHGFLRCD
;
A
#
# COMPACT_ATOMS: atom_id res chain seq x y z
N MET A 1 27.48 50.86 -64.50
CA MET A 1 27.75 49.52 -65.11
C MET A 1 26.45 48.70 -65.07
N SER A 2 26.22 47.77 -66.00
CA SER A 2 24.93 47.04 -66.08
C SER A 2 24.92 45.78 -65.24
N SER A 3 24.17 45.77 -64.13
CA SER A 3 24.01 44.58 -63.28
C SER A 3 23.27 43.47 -64.02
N ARG A 4 23.87 42.27 -64.08
CA ARG A 4 23.30 41.08 -64.72
C ARG A 4 22.66 40.20 -63.65
N ARG A 5 21.33 40.29 -63.48
CA ARG A 5 20.57 39.34 -62.68
C ARG A 5 20.38 38.05 -63.48
N TRP A 6 20.91 36.95 -62.96
CA TRP A 6 20.61 35.60 -63.47
C TRP A 6 19.34 35.08 -62.80
N VAL A 7 18.61 34.20 -63.50
CA VAL A 7 17.40 33.53 -63.00
C VAL A 7 17.54 32.05 -63.31
N TRP A 8 17.06 31.21 -62.39
CA TRP A 8 17.08 29.76 -62.48
C TRP A 8 15.74 29.26 -63.01
N GLU A 9 15.76 28.34 -63.96
CA GLU A 9 14.57 27.71 -64.49
C GLU A 9 14.86 26.21 -64.70
N THR A 10 13.84 25.38 -64.49
CA THR A 10 13.94 23.92 -64.55
C THR A 10 13.13 23.42 -65.73
N THR A 11 13.75 22.65 -66.63
CA THR A 11 13.04 22.06 -67.78
C THR A 11 12.07 20.96 -67.33
N PRO A 12 11.10 20.55 -68.19
CA PRO A 12 10.20 19.43 -67.88
C PRO A 12 10.93 18.13 -67.50
N ASP A 13 12.14 17.91 -68.04
CA ASP A 13 13.01 16.78 -67.72
C ASP A 13 13.83 16.95 -66.41
N GLY A 14 13.47 17.91 -65.55
CA GLY A 14 14.08 18.13 -64.25
C GLY A 14 15.48 18.77 -64.27
N ARG A 15 15.96 19.28 -65.41
CA ARG A 15 17.32 19.85 -65.53
C ARG A 15 17.29 21.37 -65.36
N HIS A 16 18.17 21.91 -64.52
CA HIS A 16 18.33 23.36 -64.35
C HIS A 16 19.18 23.97 -65.46
N GLN A 17 18.78 25.13 -65.99
CA GLN A 17 19.54 25.87 -67.01
C GLN A 17 19.58 27.38 -66.74
N PHE A 18 20.66 28.03 -67.21
CA PHE A 18 20.87 29.48 -67.03
C PHE A 18 20.22 30.29 -68.17
N VAL A 19 19.06 30.87 -67.91
CA VAL A 19 18.35 31.71 -68.90
C VAL A 19 18.75 33.18 -68.75
N LYS A 20 19.28 33.76 -69.85
CA LYS A 20 19.76 35.14 -69.89
C LYS A 20 18.67 36.10 -70.42
N ILE A 21 17.94 36.74 -69.51
CA ILE A 21 16.91 37.74 -69.84
C ILE A 21 17.53 38.91 -70.63
N LYS A 22 17.26 38.96 -71.94
CA LYS A 22 17.62 40.10 -72.81
C LYS A 22 16.60 41.21 -72.62
N ARG A 23 16.87 42.18 -71.73
CA ARG A 23 16.10 43.43 -71.68
C ARG A 23 16.37 44.26 -72.94
N SER A 24 15.32 44.59 -73.68
CA SER A 24 15.35 45.48 -74.84
C SER A 24 15.91 46.86 -74.47
N ARG A 25 16.79 47.41 -75.29
CA ARG A 25 17.28 48.79 -75.16
C ARG A 25 16.41 49.71 -76.01
N SER A 26 15.66 50.60 -75.38
CA SER A 26 15.05 51.74 -76.08
C SER A 26 16.16 52.68 -76.57
N HIS A 27 16.19 52.99 -77.87
CA HIS A 27 16.96 54.12 -78.40
C HIS A 27 16.06 55.35 -78.41
N HIS A 28 16.56 56.47 -77.89
CA HIS A 28 15.98 57.79 -78.14
C HIS A 28 16.71 58.40 -79.33
N HIS A 29 15.99 58.64 -80.42
CA HIS A 29 16.45 59.47 -81.53
C HIS A 29 15.71 60.81 -81.48
N HIS A 30 16.42 61.89 -81.86
CA HIS A 30 15.87 63.24 -81.90
C HIS A 30 15.08 63.47 -83.19
N GLY A 31 14.10 64.39 -83.16
CA GLY A 31 13.42 64.86 -84.37
C GLY A 31 12.22 65.76 -84.09
N ARG A 32 12.40 67.09 -84.19
CA ARG A 32 11.29 68.02 -84.43
C ARG A 32 11.25 68.35 -85.91
N HIS A 33 10.21 67.92 -86.62
CA HIS A 33 9.80 68.53 -87.89
C HIS A 33 8.28 68.59 -87.96
N HIS A 34 7.75 69.76 -88.31
CA HIS A 34 6.34 69.92 -88.66
C HIS A 34 6.19 69.73 -90.17
N HIS A 35 5.32 68.82 -90.59
CA HIS A 35 4.63 68.93 -91.88
C HIS A 35 3.19 68.47 -91.70
N HIS A 36 2.25 69.22 -92.26
CA HIS A 36 0.91 68.72 -92.51
C HIS A 36 0.99 67.78 -93.71
N ASP A 37 0.54 66.54 -93.58
CA ASP A 37 0.05 65.83 -94.75
C ASP A 37 -0.99 64.75 -94.47
N GLN A 38 -1.72 64.47 -95.53
CA GLN A 38 -3.00 63.79 -95.70
C GLN A 38 -3.20 62.42 -95.01
N HIS A 39 -4.47 62.14 -94.68
CA HIS A 39 -5.00 60.78 -94.50
C HIS A 39 -4.66 59.89 -95.72
N ARG A 40 -3.66 58.99 -95.62
CA ARG A 40 -3.51 57.77 -96.46
C ARG A 40 -2.31 56.88 -96.04
N CYS A 41 -2.26 56.47 -94.76
CA CYS A 41 -1.23 55.55 -94.25
C CYS A 41 -1.76 54.48 -93.26
N CYS A 42 -2.98 54.00 -93.47
CA CYS A 42 -3.32 52.63 -93.08
C CYS A 42 -2.90 51.70 -94.23
N ARG A 43 -2.17 50.63 -93.92
CA ARG A 43 -1.95 49.48 -94.81
C ARG A 43 -3.29 48.74 -94.98
N ASP A 44 -3.46 47.88 -95.99
CA ASP A 44 -4.74 47.16 -96.14
C ASP A 44 -5.02 46.16 -94.99
N ASP A 45 -4.00 45.80 -94.19
CA ASP A 45 -4.11 45.05 -92.93
C ASP A 45 -4.44 45.93 -91.69
N CYS A 46 -4.79 47.21 -91.87
CA CYS A 46 -5.05 48.13 -90.76
C CYS A 46 -6.42 47.84 -90.13
N CYS A 47 -6.44 47.22 -88.94
CA CYS A 47 -7.68 46.98 -88.21
C CYS A 47 -8.44 48.31 -87.95
N HIS A 48 -9.52 48.54 -88.70
CA HIS A 48 -10.38 49.72 -88.59
C HIS A 48 -11.31 49.64 -87.37
N ILE A 49 -10.70 49.53 -86.18
CA ILE A 49 -11.40 49.55 -84.90
C ILE A 49 -11.86 50.99 -84.62
N GLY A 50 -13.16 51.16 -84.42
CA GLY A 50 -13.75 52.45 -84.04
C GLY A 50 -13.24 52.92 -82.68
N LYS A 51 -13.27 54.24 -82.44
CA LYS A 51 -12.86 54.83 -81.14
C LYS A 51 -13.59 54.17 -79.97
N ASP A 52 -14.87 53.88 -80.13
CA ASP A 52 -15.72 53.34 -79.07
C ASP A 52 -15.52 51.83 -78.89
N GLU A 53 -15.29 51.08 -79.97
CA GLU A 53 -14.86 49.68 -79.91
C GLU A 53 -13.50 49.52 -79.20
N TRP A 54 -12.58 50.47 -79.41
CA TRP A 54 -11.30 50.54 -78.69
C TRP A 54 -11.53 50.85 -77.20
N ASN A 55 -12.43 51.77 -76.85
CA ASN A 55 -12.78 52.05 -75.46
C ASN A 55 -13.38 50.80 -74.77
N ASP A 56 -14.28 50.08 -75.44
CA ASP A 56 -14.87 48.83 -74.96
C ASP A 56 -13.83 47.72 -74.74
N LEU A 57 -12.84 47.60 -75.64
CA LEU A 57 -11.73 46.68 -75.48
C LEU A 57 -10.85 47.05 -74.26
N VAL A 58 -10.53 48.34 -74.08
CA VAL A 58 -9.75 48.83 -72.93
C VAL A 58 -10.51 48.63 -71.61
N GLU A 59 -11.81 48.88 -71.58
CA GLU A 59 -12.65 48.71 -70.39
C GLU A 59 -12.89 47.22 -70.06
N ARG A 60 -13.01 46.36 -71.07
CA ARG A 60 -13.04 44.90 -70.89
C ARG A 60 -11.70 44.39 -70.33
N GLU A 61 -10.59 44.85 -70.88
CA GLU A 61 -9.25 44.50 -70.41
C GLU A 61 -8.99 45.00 -68.98
N ARG A 62 -9.49 46.20 -68.61
CA ARG A 62 -9.47 46.68 -67.22
C ARG A 62 -10.22 45.72 -66.28
N LYS A 63 -11.46 45.36 -66.61
CA LYS A 63 -12.28 44.42 -65.83
C LYS A 63 -11.64 43.04 -65.72
N LEU A 64 -11.04 42.52 -66.79
CA LEU A 64 -10.33 41.24 -66.78
C LEU A 64 -9.11 41.26 -65.85
N ARG A 65 -8.36 42.37 -65.82
CA ARG A 65 -7.25 42.57 -64.86
C ARG A 65 -7.75 42.64 -63.43
N GLU A 66 -8.81 43.40 -63.16
CA GLU A 66 -9.39 43.53 -61.80
C GLU A 66 -9.91 42.20 -61.25
N VAL A 67 -10.53 41.37 -62.10
CA VAL A 67 -10.94 40.00 -61.75
C VAL A 67 -9.74 39.08 -61.55
N ASN A 68 -8.72 39.15 -62.43
CA ASN A 68 -7.51 38.34 -62.31
C ASN A 68 -6.71 38.68 -61.03
N ASP A 69 -6.59 39.96 -60.68
CA ASP A 69 -5.98 40.41 -59.43
C ASP A 69 -6.79 39.97 -58.18
N GLY A 70 -8.13 39.87 -58.31
CA GLY A 70 -9.00 39.27 -57.31
C GLY A 70 -8.70 37.78 -57.11
N LEU A 71 -8.79 37.00 -58.18
CA LEU A 71 -8.50 35.56 -58.21
C LEU A 71 -7.07 35.25 -57.76
N ALA A 72 -6.09 36.10 -58.07
CA ALA A 72 -4.71 35.96 -57.60
C ALA A 72 -4.59 36.11 -56.07
N ARG A 73 -5.32 37.04 -55.46
CA ARG A 73 -5.39 37.20 -53.99
C ARG A 73 -6.10 36.01 -53.34
N GLU A 74 -7.23 35.58 -53.88
CA GLU A 74 -7.98 34.41 -53.39
C GLU A 74 -7.14 33.12 -53.49
N ASN A 75 -6.48 32.90 -54.63
CA ASN A 75 -5.60 31.76 -54.84
C ASN A 75 -4.38 31.78 -53.90
N HIS A 76 -3.89 32.96 -53.52
CA HIS A 76 -2.84 33.09 -52.51
C HIS A 76 -3.36 32.76 -51.09
N ALA A 77 -4.52 33.29 -50.71
CA ALA A 77 -5.15 33.01 -49.41
C ALA A 77 -5.41 31.51 -49.24
N LEU A 78 -6.06 30.86 -50.21
CA LEU A 78 -6.34 29.42 -50.20
C LEU A 78 -5.06 28.55 -50.11
N LYS A 79 -3.93 29.02 -50.66
CA LYS A 79 -2.62 28.35 -50.51
C LYS A 79 -2.07 28.48 -49.09
N CYS A 80 -2.24 29.63 -48.44
CA CYS A 80 -1.85 29.83 -47.05
C CYS A 80 -2.73 29.00 -46.10
N ASP A 81 -4.05 28.99 -46.32
CA ASP A 81 -5.01 28.19 -45.55
C ASP A 81 -4.73 26.68 -45.69
N PHE A 82 -4.43 26.21 -46.90
CA PHE A 82 -4.02 24.83 -47.15
C PHE A 82 -2.71 24.47 -46.40
N GLN A 83 -1.71 25.35 -46.43
CA GLN A 83 -0.45 25.14 -45.70
C GLN A 83 -0.64 25.10 -44.18
N ALA A 84 -1.53 25.94 -43.64
CA ALA A 84 -1.90 25.92 -42.23
C ALA A 84 -2.64 24.63 -41.85
N ALA A 85 -3.62 24.20 -42.66
CA ALA A 85 -4.35 22.96 -42.45
C ALA A 85 -3.45 21.71 -42.55
N GLU A 86 -2.50 21.68 -43.49
CA GLU A 86 -1.53 20.60 -43.62
C GLU A 86 -0.55 20.56 -42.42
N ALA A 87 -0.11 21.72 -41.93
CA ALA A 87 0.72 21.80 -40.72
C ALA A 87 -0.03 21.29 -39.48
N GLU A 88 -1.30 21.65 -39.32
CA GLU A 88 -2.16 21.17 -38.23
C GLU A 88 -2.45 19.66 -38.35
N ALA A 89 -2.73 19.16 -39.56
CA ALA A 89 -2.91 17.73 -39.80
C ALA A 89 -1.64 16.92 -39.43
N ARG A 90 -0.45 17.45 -39.76
CA ARG A 90 0.84 16.87 -39.33
C ARG A 90 1.02 16.92 -37.81
N ARG A 91 0.63 18.02 -37.15
CA ARG A 91 0.68 18.15 -35.67
C ARG A 91 -0.24 17.14 -34.98
N LEU A 92 -1.49 17.04 -35.42
CA LEU A 92 -2.47 16.09 -34.87
C LEU A 92 -2.05 14.63 -35.14
N GLY A 93 -1.51 14.34 -36.33
CA GLY A 93 -0.97 13.03 -36.67
C GLY A 93 0.19 12.56 -35.77
N GLY A 94 0.94 13.49 -35.17
CA GLY A 94 1.95 13.17 -34.14
C GLY A 94 1.36 12.97 -32.74
N ILE A 95 0.26 13.65 -32.40
CA ILE A 95 -0.34 13.63 -31.05
C ILE A 95 -1.28 12.43 -30.86
N VAL A 96 -2.08 12.06 -31.87
CA VAL A 96 -3.06 10.96 -31.77
C VAL A 96 -2.42 9.62 -31.37
N PRO A 97 -1.26 9.19 -31.91
CA PRO A 97 -0.58 7.97 -31.48
C PRO A 97 -0.11 8.01 -30.02
N LEU A 98 0.35 9.18 -29.53
CA LEU A 98 0.80 9.36 -28.15
C LEU A 98 -0.37 9.22 -27.17
N LEU A 99 -1.48 9.92 -27.43
CA LEU A 99 -2.70 9.79 -26.64
C LEU A 99 -3.26 8.36 -26.69
N HIS A 100 -3.17 7.67 -27.83
CA HIS A 100 -3.58 6.27 -27.92
C HIS A 100 -2.72 5.33 -27.07
N ALA A 101 -1.39 5.54 -27.06
CA ALA A 101 -0.47 4.77 -26.22
C ALA A 101 -0.67 5.02 -24.72
N GLU A 102 -0.84 6.28 -24.31
CA GLU A 102 -1.18 6.66 -22.93
C GLU A 102 -2.52 6.05 -22.50
N ASN A 103 -3.56 6.19 -23.33
CA ASN A 103 -4.88 5.65 -23.06
C ASN A 103 -4.90 4.11 -23.05
N LYS A 104 -3.95 3.44 -23.72
CA LYS A 104 -3.70 2.00 -23.57
C LYS A 104 -3.04 1.69 -22.23
N ALA A 105 -1.95 2.35 -21.87
CA ALA A 105 -1.24 2.14 -20.60
C ALA A 105 -2.18 2.32 -19.39
N LEU A 106 -3.02 3.36 -19.39
CA LEU A 106 -4.02 3.60 -18.34
C LEU A 106 -5.07 2.49 -18.24
N ARG A 107 -5.39 1.75 -19.32
CA ARG A 107 -6.26 0.56 -19.25
C ARG A 107 -5.54 -0.63 -18.63
N GLU A 108 -4.27 -0.84 -18.98
CA GLU A 108 -3.44 -1.93 -18.45
C GLU A 108 -3.18 -1.73 -16.94
N GLU A 109 -2.92 -0.49 -16.50
CA GLU A 109 -2.86 -0.12 -15.09
C GLU A 109 -4.21 -0.35 -14.37
N ASN A 110 -5.33 0.10 -14.94
CA ASN A 110 -6.67 -0.14 -14.36
C ASN A 110 -6.99 -1.63 -14.22
N ALA A 111 -6.57 -2.48 -15.16
CA ALA A 111 -6.73 -3.92 -15.06
C ALA A 111 -5.86 -4.53 -13.95
N SER A 112 -4.60 -4.08 -13.83
CA SER A 112 -3.67 -4.48 -12.75
C SER A 112 -4.20 -4.09 -11.35
N LEU A 113 -4.71 -2.87 -11.21
CA LEU A 113 -5.30 -2.38 -9.96
C LEU A 113 -6.57 -3.17 -9.57
N ARG A 114 -7.44 -3.51 -10.53
CA ARG A 114 -8.61 -4.37 -10.28
C ARG A 114 -8.22 -5.75 -9.80
N CYS A 115 -7.27 -6.41 -10.49
CA CYS A 115 -6.72 -7.70 -10.08
C CYS A 115 -6.11 -7.63 -8.66
N THR A 116 -5.42 -6.52 -8.32
CA THR A 116 -4.86 -6.30 -6.98
C THR A 116 -5.96 -6.17 -5.91
N ILE A 117 -7.04 -5.44 -6.21
CA ILE A 117 -8.21 -5.28 -5.31
C ILE A 117 -8.93 -6.61 -5.11
N GLU A 118 -9.16 -7.39 -6.17
CA GLU A 118 -9.81 -8.71 -6.10
C GLU A 118 -8.99 -9.70 -5.26
N ASN A 119 -7.67 -9.74 -5.46
CA ASN A 119 -6.76 -10.54 -4.64
C ASN A 119 -6.78 -10.08 -3.17
N ALA A 120 -6.67 -8.77 -2.91
CA ALA A 120 -6.73 -8.22 -1.56
C ALA A 120 -8.05 -8.54 -0.84
N GLY A 121 -9.18 -8.46 -1.53
CA GLY A 121 -10.49 -8.90 -1.01
C GLY A 121 -10.53 -10.40 -0.71
N GLY A 122 -9.94 -11.23 -1.58
CA GLY A 122 -9.76 -12.67 -1.36
C GLY A 122 -8.88 -12.99 -0.13
N HIS A 123 -7.86 -12.19 0.14
CA HIS A 123 -7.04 -12.28 1.35
C HIS A 123 -7.80 -11.81 2.60
N ALA A 124 -8.49 -10.67 2.56
CA ALA A 124 -9.31 -10.17 3.66
C ALA A 124 -10.39 -11.19 4.08
N GLY A 125 -11.05 -11.82 3.11
CA GLY A 125 -12.02 -12.90 3.36
C GLY A 125 -11.42 -14.17 3.97
N LYS A 126 -10.13 -14.47 3.73
CA LYS A 126 -9.40 -15.56 4.41
C LYS A 126 -9.10 -15.19 5.86
N TYR A 127 -8.50 -14.01 6.09
CA TYR A 127 -8.13 -13.54 7.43
C TYR A 127 -9.35 -13.34 8.34
N HIS A 128 -10.48 -12.84 7.82
CA HIS A 128 -11.71 -12.72 8.60
C HIS A 128 -12.22 -14.09 9.10
N ARG A 129 -12.22 -15.13 8.25
CA ARG A 129 -12.58 -16.50 8.64
C ARG A 129 -11.59 -17.11 9.65
N GLU A 130 -10.33 -16.71 9.61
CA GLU A 130 -9.32 -17.13 10.59
C GLU A 130 -9.52 -16.44 11.94
N ILE A 131 -9.81 -15.14 11.95
CA ILE A 131 -10.16 -14.37 13.15
C ILE A 131 -11.39 -14.97 13.84
N GLU A 132 -12.44 -15.35 13.12
CA GLU A 132 -13.62 -15.99 13.74
C GLU A 132 -13.34 -17.39 14.30
N LYS A 133 -12.45 -18.17 13.66
CA LYS A 133 -11.97 -19.45 14.23
C LYS A 133 -11.17 -19.22 15.51
N LEU A 134 -10.30 -18.21 15.54
CA LEU A 134 -9.50 -17.86 16.72
C LEU A 134 -10.38 -17.32 17.86
N ARG A 135 -11.36 -16.45 17.58
CA ARG A 135 -12.39 -16.00 18.54
C ARG A 135 -13.16 -17.18 19.13
N SER A 136 -13.62 -18.10 18.29
CA SER A 136 -14.35 -19.32 18.71
C SER A 136 -13.49 -20.25 19.58
N ARG A 137 -12.18 -20.34 19.30
CA ARG A 137 -11.23 -21.11 20.11
C ARG A 137 -10.94 -20.42 21.44
N LEU A 138 -10.74 -19.11 21.45
CA LEU A 138 -10.51 -18.32 22.66
C LEU A 138 -11.68 -18.48 23.63
N GLN A 139 -12.92 -18.24 23.17
CA GLN A 139 -14.11 -18.36 24.01
C GLN A 139 -14.29 -19.75 24.64
N ARG A 140 -13.79 -20.82 23.98
CA ARG A 140 -13.77 -22.17 24.54
C ARG A 140 -12.75 -22.30 25.67
N VAL A 141 -11.51 -21.85 25.44
CA VAL A 141 -10.43 -21.86 26.44
C VAL A 141 -10.80 -21.00 27.66
N GLU A 142 -11.53 -19.89 27.47
CA GLU A 142 -12.03 -19.07 28.57
C GLU A 142 -13.10 -19.81 29.42
N LYS A 143 -14.02 -20.53 28.77
CA LYS A 143 -15.00 -21.39 29.47
C LYS A 143 -14.32 -22.55 30.20
N GLU A 144 -13.28 -23.15 29.62
CA GLU A 144 -12.46 -24.19 30.24
C GLU A 144 -11.69 -23.63 31.45
N ARG A 145 -11.05 -22.46 31.33
CA ARG A 145 -10.43 -21.70 32.43
C ARG A 145 -11.42 -21.48 33.57
N ASP A 146 -12.62 -20.99 33.28
CA ASP A 146 -13.59 -20.63 34.32
C ASP A 146 -14.18 -21.87 35.01
N ALA A 147 -14.39 -22.96 34.28
CA ALA A 147 -14.77 -24.25 34.85
C ALA A 147 -13.65 -24.83 35.74
N LEU A 148 -12.38 -24.71 35.33
CA LEU A 148 -11.23 -25.11 36.14
C LEU A 148 -11.08 -24.24 37.39
N LEU A 149 -11.25 -22.92 37.29
CA LEU A 149 -11.23 -22.00 38.44
C LEU A 149 -12.36 -22.29 39.42
N ALA A 150 -13.57 -22.61 38.93
CA ALA A 150 -14.68 -23.05 39.78
C ALA A 150 -14.34 -24.37 40.49
N ARG A 151 -13.77 -25.35 39.77
CA ARG A 151 -13.37 -26.64 40.35
C ARG A 151 -12.21 -26.51 41.36
N VAL A 152 -11.26 -25.60 41.14
CA VAL A 152 -10.19 -25.28 42.11
C VAL A 152 -10.77 -24.64 43.36
N LYS A 153 -11.71 -23.68 43.23
CA LYS A 153 -12.40 -23.09 44.39
C LYS A 153 -13.16 -24.15 45.20
N GLU A 154 -13.86 -25.06 44.53
CA GLU A 154 -14.63 -26.10 45.20
C GLU A 154 -13.73 -27.14 45.88
N LEU A 155 -12.64 -27.54 45.22
CA LEU A 155 -11.60 -28.38 45.84
C LEU A 155 -10.93 -27.66 47.01
N SER A 156 -10.67 -26.35 46.95
CA SER A 156 -10.09 -25.60 48.09
C SER A 156 -11.03 -25.47 49.29
N ARG A 157 -12.35 -25.61 49.10
CA ARG A 157 -13.34 -25.72 50.19
C ARG A 157 -13.36 -27.13 50.81
N HIS A 158 -13.12 -28.15 49.99
CA HIS A 158 -13.10 -29.56 50.42
C HIS A 158 -11.72 -30.01 50.91
N CYS A 159 -10.67 -29.27 50.60
CA CYS A 159 -9.38 -29.38 51.23
C CYS A 159 -9.50 -29.06 52.72
N VAL A 160 -9.37 -30.12 53.53
CA VAL A 160 -8.59 -30.31 54.76
C VAL A 160 -8.64 -29.44 56.04
N PRO A 161 -8.38 -28.11 56.16
CA PRO A 161 -8.07 -27.50 57.46
C PRO A 161 -9.03 -27.81 58.62
N ASP A 162 -10.35 -27.78 58.45
CA ASP A 162 -11.28 -28.16 59.51
C ASP A 162 -11.05 -29.59 60.05
N ARG A 163 -10.72 -30.53 59.15
CA ARG A 163 -10.41 -31.93 59.48
C ARG A 163 -8.99 -32.10 60.01
N VAL A 164 -8.03 -31.32 59.53
CA VAL A 164 -6.66 -31.28 60.04
C VAL A 164 -6.64 -30.73 61.46
N ASP A 165 -7.35 -29.64 61.71
CA ASP A 165 -7.41 -28.98 63.01
C ASP A 165 -8.25 -29.76 64.01
N GLU A 166 -9.30 -30.47 63.57
CA GLU A 166 -9.97 -31.46 64.43
C GLU A 166 -9.03 -32.61 64.81
N LEU A 167 -8.24 -33.14 63.87
CA LEU A 167 -7.22 -34.14 64.18
C LEU A 167 -6.12 -33.57 65.12
N ARG A 168 -5.71 -32.31 64.96
CA ARG A 168 -4.80 -31.63 65.92
C ARG A 168 -5.42 -31.54 67.31
N ARG A 169 -6.71 -31.16 67.43
CA ARG A 169 -7.43 -31.12 68.73
C ARG A 169 -7.50 -32.50 69.38
N ILE A 170 -7.75 -33.55 68.59
CA ILE A 170 -7.80 -34.93 69.06
C ILE A 170 -6.40 -35.38 69.54
N ILE A 171 -5.34 -35.12 68.79
CA ILE A 171 -3.95 -35.41 69.19
C ILE A 171 -3.61 -34.68 70.51
N ALA A 172 -3.83 -33.37 70.57
CA ALA A 172 -3.59 -32.56 71.76
C ALA A 172 -4.49 -32.93 72.96
N ALA A 173 -5.58 -33.68 72.76
CA ALA A 173 -6.39 -34.24 73.83
C ALA A 173 -5.90 -35.63 74.28
N TRP A 174 -5.25 -36.40 73.41
CA TRP A 174 -4.60 -37.67 73.74
C TRP A 174 -3.24 -37.49 74.40
N GLU A 175 -2.44 -36.50 73.98
CA GLU A 175 -1.18 -36.11 74.64
C GLU A 175 -1.41 -35.81 76.12
N ARG A 176 -2.33 -34.88 76.44
CA ARG A 176 -2.71 -34.57 77.84
C ARG A 176 -3.26 -35.75 78.64
N LYS A 177 -3.90 -36.74 77.99
CA LYS A 177 -4.32 -37.99 78.66
C LYS A 177 -3.13 -38.90 78.94
N PHE A 178 -2.19 -38.99 78.00
CA PHE A 178 -0.95 -39.75 78.15
C PHE A 178 -0.10 -39.17 79.29
N ASP A 179 0.07 -37.84 79.35
CA ASP A 179 0.78 -37.15 80.43
C ASP A 179 0.22 -37.51 81.81
N VAL A 180 -1.10 -37.47 81.97
CA VAL A 180 -1.78 -37.83 83.24
C VAL A 180 -1.58 -39.30 83.60
N VAL A 181 -1.60 -40.21 82.62
CA VAL A 181 -1.36 -41.65 82.83
C VAL A 181 0.10 -41.92 83.18
N ASP A 182 1.05 -41.26 82.50
CA ASP A 182 2.48 -41.38 82.75
C ASP A 182 2.85 -40.82 84.14
N ASP A 183 2.33 -39.65 84.52
CA ASP A 183 2.52 -39.09 85.87
C ASP A 183 1.89 -39.95 86.98
N HIS A 184 0.78 -40.65 86.70
CA HIS A 184 0.24 -41.65 87.62
C HIS A 184 1.17 -42.88 87.72
N ASN A 185 1.72 -43.34 86.59
CA ASN A 185 2.72 -44.43 86.54
C ASN A 185 3.99 -44.07 87.33
N LYS A 186 4.48 -42.83 87.19
CA LYS A 186 5.62 -42.28 87.95
C LYS A 186 5.36 -42.15 89.45
N ARG A 187 4.10 -42.03 89.89
CA ARG A 187 3.72 -42.06 91.31
C ARG A 187 3.76 -43.49 91.83
N LEU A 188 2.98 -44.39 91.21
CA LEU A 188 2.94 -45.81 91.59
C LEU A 188 4.33 -46.46 91.65
N ARG A 189 5.23 -46.12 90.72
CA ARG A 189 6.62 -46.63 90.71
C ARG A 189 7.46 -46.16 91.90
N ARG A 190 7.20 -44.96 92.45
CA ARG A 190 7.83 -44.47 93.69
C ARG A 190 7.19 -45.14 94.89
N ASP A 191 5.86 -45.14 94.97
CA ASP A 191 5.10 -45.77 96.06
C ASP A 191 5.49 -47.25 96.25
N ILE A 192 5.74 -47.98 95.16
CA ILE A 192 6.25 -49.37 95.16
C ILE A 192 7.69 -49.48 95.69
N GLU A 193 8.59 -48.54 95.37
CA GLU A 193 9.97 -48.59 95.86
C GLU A 193 10.10 -48.11 97.31
N ASP A 194 9.24 -47.17 97.75
CA ASP A 194 9.09 -46.79 99.15
C ASP A 194 8.55 -47.97 99.98
N GLN A 195 7.54 -48.69 99.48
CA GLN A 195 7.07 -49.94 100.09
C GLN A 195 8.16 -51.02 100.15
N ARG A 196 8.94 -51.20 99.09
CA ARG A 196 10.11 -52.11 99.11
C ARG A 196 11.16 -51.68 100.13
N CYS A 197 11.35 -50.38 100.34
CA CYS A 197 12.27 -49.86 101.34
C CYS A 197 11.80 -50.22 102.76
N ILE A 198 10.52 -50.00 103.05
CA ILE A 198 9.90 -50.40 104.32
C ILE A 198 9.99 -51.92 104.52
N ILE A 199 9.73 -52.73 103.48
CA ILE A 199 9.86 -54.20 103.54
C ILE A 199 11.32 -54.63 103.81
N ARG A 200 12.32 -53.96 103.22
CA ARG A 200 13.74 -54.20 103.54
C ARG A 200 14.03 -53.93 105.01
N GLU A 201 13.63 -52.77 105.54
CA GLU A 201 13.83 -52.41 106.96
C GLU A 201 13.13 -53.40 107.90
N GLN A 202 11.87 -53.79 107.62
CA GLN A 202 11.16 -54.76 108.44
C GLN A 202 11.81 -56.14 108.39
N ASN A 203 12.32 -56.59 107.23
CA ASN A 203 13.05 -57.85 107.12
C ASN A 203 14.38 -57.82 107.91
N GLU A 204 15.12 -56.70 107.88
CA GLU A 204 16.33 -56.51 108.69
C GLU A 204 16.02 -56.56 110.19
N ARG A 205 14.92 -55.93 110.61
CA ARG A 205 14.44 -55.97 112.00
C ARG A 205 13.99 -57.37 112.41
N ILE A 206 13.25 -58.09 111.58
CA ILE A 206 12.87 -59.49 111.80
C ILE A 206 14.12 -60.36 111.96
N PHE A 207 15.10 -60.24 111.06
CA PHE A 207 16.36 -60.98 111.14
C PHE A 207 17.15 -60.66 112.42
N ALA A 208 17.12 -59.41 112.89
CA ALA A 208 17.71 -59.03 114.17
C ALA A 208 16.97 -59.64 115.38
N TYR A 209 15.63 -59.62 115.39
CA TYR A 209 14.83 -60.26 116.44
C TYR A 209 14.99 -61.79 116.45
N GLU A 210 14.97 -62.44 115.29
CA GLU A 210 15.26 -63.87 115.16
C GLU A 210 16.64 -64.21 115.72
N LYS A 211 17.68 -63.44 115.38
CA LYS A 211 19.04 -63.63 115.88
C LYS A 211 19.14 -63.52 117.41
N ILE A 212 18.28 -62.72 118.04
CA ILE A 212 18.14 -62.65 119.50
C ILE A 212 17.39 -63.88 120.03
N LEU A 213 16.24 -64.23 119.45
CA LEU A 213 15.41 -65.36 119.87
C LEU A 213 16.14 -66.71 119.75
N ARG A 214 16.90 -66.93 118.67
CA ARG A 214 17.77 -68.12 118.49
C ARG A 214 18.85 -68.20 119.56
N ARG A 215 19.49 -67.07 119.94
CA ARG A 215 20.49 -67.02 121.04
C ARG A 215 19.91 -67.39 122.41
N HIS A 216 18.62 -67.14 122.63
CA HIS A 216 17.92 -67.50 123.87
C HIS A 216 17.14 -68.82 123.78
N GLY A 217 17.29 -69.59 122.70
CA GLY A 217 16.67 -70.92 122.54
C GLY A 217 15.17 -70.91 122.18
N PHE A 218 14.57 -69.74 121.94
CA PHE A 218 13.14 -69.62 121.59
C PHE A 218 12.82 -69.88 120.12
N LEU A 219 13.84 -69.87 119.25
CA LEU A 219 13.76 -70.34 117.87
C LEU A 219 14.84 -71.40 117.64
N ARG A 220 14.47 -72.52 117.02
CA ARG A 220 15.44 -73.51 116.54
C ARG A 220 16.15 -72.97 115.30
N CYS A 221 17.39 -73.42 115.10
CA CYS A 221 18.01 -73.41 113.79
C CYS A 221 17.68 -74.73 113.12
N ASP A 222 16.87 -74.66 112.07
CA ASP A 222 16.95 -75.58 110.93
C ASP A 222 17.95 -74.99 109.91
#